data_AF-A0A9N9QR70-F1
#
_entry.id   AF-A0A9N9QR70-F1
#
_cell.length_a   1.000
_cell.length_b   1.000
_cell.length_c   1.000
_cell.angle_alpha   90.00
_cell.angle_beta   90.00
_cell.angle_gamma   90.00
#
_symmetry.space_group_name_H-M   'P 1'
#
loop_
_entity.id
_entity.type
_entity.pdbx_description
1 polymer ?
#
loop_
_entity_poly.entity_id
_entity_poly.type
_entity_poly.pdbx_seq_one_letter_code
_entity_poly.pdbx_strand_id
1 'polypeptide(L)'
;MKTSGAVVPTKDMRGEHENRPNTLSADQEQSVRNHIEAIPKYQSHYSRANNMNETYLNCDMSIAGLYKEYYVPWCQQQNIEPVKESAYRKIFCSEYNIGFKLPKSAHLKVWLYNLGVHDSTAGQGYMYLWIENQAKRGADEVASVIFKFLKSKSEVDHPIIYTNNCPGQNKNWLLMAFGLQLVEEKRFKTITHRFLVSGHTHLPSDRDFALIEKRHRKYAPEIYSPEGWHKIIKDANSKNSFNVTVMKQNNFFSFDPI
;
A
#
# COMPACT_ATOMS: atom_id res chain seq x y z
N MET A 1 -5.33 63.54 -60.95
CA MET A 1 -4.17 62.76 -60.48
C MET A 1 -4.68 61.43 -59.93
N LYS A 2 -4.38 60.32 -60.61
CA LYS A 2 -4.78 58.97 -60.19
C LYS A 2 -3.72 58.40 -59.25
N THR A 3 -4.14 57.87 -58.10
CA THR A 3 -3.32 57.13 -57.15
C THR A 3 -3.04 55.74 -57.69
N SER A 4 -1.77 55.36 -57.78
CA SER A 4 -1.30 54.06 -58.26
C SER A 4 -0.35 53.45 -57.24
N GLY A 5 -0.66 52.23 -56.80
CA GLY A 5 0.28 51.39 -56.05
C GLY A 5 -0.38 50.58 -54.94
N ALA A 6 -1.29 49.66 -55.28
CA ALA A 6 -1.67 48.60 -54.35
C ALA A 6 -0.47 47.65 -54.20
N VAL A 7 0.25 47.74 -53.09
CA VAL A 7 1.25 46.73 -52.72
C VAL A 7 0.48 45.52 -52.20
N VAL A 8 0.43 44.47 -53.01
CA VAL A 8 -0.13 43.17 -52.60
C VAL A 8 0.82 42.59 -51.54
N PRO A 9 0.33 42.10 -50.38
CA PRO A 9 1.18 41.42 -49.41
C PRO A 9 1.84 40.20 -50.05
N THR A 10 3.15 40.04 -49.89
CA THR A 10 3.84 38.81 -50.28
C THR A 10 3.26 37.61 -49.53
N LYS A 11 3.28 36.44 -50.18
CA LYS A 11 2.73 35.19 -49.66
C LYS A 11 3.35 34.88 -48.27
N ASP A 12 2.50 34.56 -47.29
CA ASP A 12 2.95 34.20 -45.94
C ASP A 12 3.79 32.92 -46.00
N MET A 13 5.05 33.02 -45.57
CA MET A 13 6.04 31.94 -45.59
C MET A 13 6.31 31.37 -44.18
N ARG A 14 5.49 31.72 -43.18
CA ARG A 14 5.63 31.15 -41.83
C ARG A 14 5.27 29.66 -41.85
N GLY A 15 6.26 28.82 -41.52
CA GLY A 15 6.09 27.37 -41.40
C GLY A 15 6.61 26.56 -42.60
N GLU A 16 6.94 27.21 -43.72
CA GLU A 16 7.60 26.54 -44.85
C GLU A 16 9.12 26.58 -44.64
N HIS A 17 9.68 25.49 -44.11
CA HIS A 17 11.12 25.29 -43.96
C HIS A 17 11.52 23.92 -44.53
N GLU A 18 12.30 23.91 -45.61
CA GLU A 18 12.84 22.68 -46.23
C GLU A 18 13.94 22.00 -45.37
N ASN A 19 14.43 22.67 -44.32
CA ASN A 19 15.54 22.23 -43.47
C ASN A 19 15.17 21.27 -42.33
N ARG A 20 14.00 20.62 -42.38
CA ARG A 20 13.59 19.65 -41.36
C ARG A 20 13.19 18.32 -41.99
N PRO A 21 14.16 17.46 -42.38
CA PRO A 21 13.89 16.05 -42.58
C PRO A 21 13.65 15.42 -41.20
N ASN A 22 12.51 15.72 -40.57
CA ASN A 22 12.07 15.09 -39.32
C ASN A 22 11.46 13.70 -39.57
N THR A 23 11.64 13.17 -40.77
CA THR A 23 11.22 11.85 -41.18
C THR A 23 12.38 10.91 -40.88
N LEU A 24 12.17 9.97 -39.96
CA LEU A 24 13.08 8.86 -39.73
C LEU A 24 13.29 8.11 -41.05
N SER A 25 14.48 7.57 -41.28
CA SER A 25 14.66 6.69 -42.44
C SER A 25 13.84 5.42 -42.25
N ALA A 26 13.45 4.77 -43.35
CA ALA A 26 12.72 3.51 -43.29
C ALA A 26 13.49 2.45 -42.47
N ASP A 27 14.83 2.45 -42.55
CA ASP A 27 15.70 1.56 -41.79
C ASP A 27 15.68 1.86 -40.28
N GLN A 28 15.60 3.13 -39.91
CA GLN A 28 15.49 3.57 -38.51
C GLN A 28 14.14 3.21 -37.89
N GLU A 29 13.07 3.29 -38.67
CA GLU A 29 11.77 2.82 -38.20
C GLU A 29 11.75 1.29 -38.06
N GLN A 30 12.34 0.58 -39.03
CA GLN A 30 12.39 -0.87 -39.00
C GLN A 30 13.25 -1.41 -37.85
N SER A 31 14.35 -0.76 -37.48
CA SER A 31 15.15 -1.15 -36.33
C SER A 31 14.36 -1.07 -35.01
N VAL A 32 13.55 -0.03 -34.85
CA VAL A 32 12.64 0.11 -33.70
C VAL A 32 11.58 -1.00 -33.69
N ARG A 33 10.97 -1.32 -34.84
CA ARG A 33 9.98 -2.39 -34.96
C ARG A 33 10.58 -3.75 -34.60
N ASN A 34 11.73 -4.08 -35.18
CA ASN A 34 12.45 -5.33 -34.92
C ASN A 34 12.76 -5.49 -33.41
N HIS A 35 13.18 -4.42 -32.75
CA HIS A 35 13.41 -4.44 -31.31
C HIS A 35 12.11 -4.69 -30.54
N ILE A 36 11.03 -3.94 -30.82
CA ILE A 36 9.75 -4.10 -30.12
C ILE A 36 9.17 -5.50 -30.31
N GLU A 37 9.35 -6.10 -31.47
CA GLU A 37 8.93 -7.47 -31.78
C GLU A 37 9.70 -8.54 -30.99
N ALA A 38 11.00 -8.32 -30.75
CA ALA A 38 11.85 -9.23 -30.00
C ALA A 38 11.59 -9.23 -28.47
N ILE A 39 10.89 -8.23 -27.93
CA ILE A 39 10.58 -8.17 -26.50
C ILE A 39 9.60 -9.31 -26.14
N PRO A 40 9.87 -10.13 -25.11
CA PRO A 40 8.95 -11.16 -24.65
C PRO A 40 7.65 -10.51 -24.14
N LYS A 41 6.55 -10.81 -24.83
CA LYS A 41 5.20 -10.36 -24.48
C LYS A 41 4.38 -11.53 -23.96
N TYR A 42 3.41 -11.25 -23.11
CA TYR A 42 2.44 -12.26 -22.69
C TYR A 42 1.00 -11.84 -22.98
N GLN A 43 0.14 -12.84 -23.17
CA GLN A 43 -1.30 -12.65 -23.27
C GLN A 43 -1.95 -12.93 -21.91
N SER A 44 -2.92 -12.08 -21.58
CA SER A 44 -3.71 -12.18 -20.35
C SER A 44 -4.65 -13.39 -20.41
N HIS A 45 -4.58 -14.31 -19.44
CA HIS A 45 -5.43 -15.51 -19.36
C HIS A 45 -6.94 -15.19 -19.36
N TYR A 46 -7.32 -14.01 -18.85
CA TYR A 46 -8.71 -13.52 -18.82
C TYR A 46 -9.16 -12.88 -20.13
N SER A 47 -8.23 -12.52 -21.03
CA SER A 47 -8.52 -11.83 -22.29
C SER A 47 -8.81 -12.79 -23.45
N ARG A 48 -8.53 -14.09 -23.27
CA ARG A 48 -8.68 -15.11 -24.32
C ARG A 48 -10.10 -15.22 -24.90
N ALA A 49 -11.11 -14.84 -24.12
CA ALA A 49 -12.51 -14.89 -24.55
C ALA A 49 -13.01 -13.60 -25.24
N ASN A 50 -12.44 -12.43 -24.92
CA ASN A 50 -13.02 -11.13 -25.32
C ASN A 50 -12.11 -10.25 -26.19
N ASN A 51 -10.76 -10.30 -26.07
CA ASN A 51 -9.82 -9.47 -26.83
C ASN A 51 -8.53 -10.27 -27.16
N MET A 52 -8.51 -10.97 -28.30
CA MET A 52 -7.42 -11.89 -28.70
C MET A 52 -6.06 -11.20 -28.97
N ASN A 53 -6.06 -9.90 -29.32
CA ASN A 53 -4.87 -9.19 -29.82
C ASN A 53 -4.15 -8.31 -28.77
N GLU A 54 -4.62 -8.26 -27.53
CA GLU A 54 -3.97 -7.48 -26.48
C GLU A 54 -2.75 -8.21 -25.89
N THR A 55 -1.58 -7.61 -26.04
CA THR A 55 -0.33 -8.13 -25.47
C THR A 55 0.20 -7.18 -24.41
N TYR A 56 0.88 -7.73 -23.41
CA TYR A 56 1.31 -6.98 -22.24
C TYR A 56 2.81 -7.15 -21.97
N LEU A 57 3.44 -6.08 -21.49
CA LEU A 57 4.78 -6.07 -20.91
C LEU A 57 4.72 -6.05 -19.38
N ASN A 58 5.84 -6.38 -18.74
CA ASN A 58 5.99 -6.37 -17.30
C ASN A 58 5.86 -4.93 -16.72
N CYS A 59 5.43 -4.82 -15.46
CA CYS A 59 5.06 -3.55 -14.81
C CYS A 59 6.22 -2.73 -14.27
N ASP A 60 7.35 -3.39 -14.03
CA ASP A 60 8.62 -2.80 -13.63
C ASP A 60 9.26 -2.01 -14.77
N MET A 61 8.75 -2.20 -15.98
CA MET A 61 9.29 -1.64 -17.20
C MET A 61 8.47 -0.43 -17.66
N SER A 62 9.16 0.64 -18.04
CA SER A 62 8.56 1.83 -18.66
C SER A 62 9.06 1.97 -20.09
N ILE A 63 8.39 2.76 -20.93
CA ILE A 63 8.89 3.06 -22.29
C ILE A 63 10.30 3.70 -22.23
N ALA A 64 10.55 4.53 -21.21
CA ALA A 64 11.88 5.12 -21.00
C ALA A 64 12.92 4.05 -20.59
N GLY A 65 12.55 3.11 -19.73
CA GLY A 65 13.39 1.97 -19.36
C GLY A 65 13.67 1.05 -20.56
N LEU A 66 12.64 0.71 -21.35
CA LEU A 66 12.78 -0.04 -22.60
C LEU A 66 13.78 0.60 -23.54
N TYR A 67 13.67 1.92 -23.71
CA TYR A 67 14.58 2.66 -24.57
C TYR A 67 16.01 2.63 -24.04
N LYS A 68 16.20 2.98 -22.76
CA LYS A 68 17.53 3.19 -22.19
C LYS A 68 18.28 1.89 -21.87
N GLU A 69 17.59 0.90 -21.33
CA GLU A 69 18.19 -0.33 -20.78
C GLU A 69 18.18 -1.49 -21.77
N TYR A 70 17.31 -1.46 -22.78
CA TYR A 70 17.16 -2.56 -23.75
C TYR A 70 17.45 -2.11 -25.18
N TYR A 71 16.80 -1.07 -25.68
CA TYR A 71 16.94 -0.64 -27.08
C TYR A 71 18.33 -0.07 -27.38
N VAL A 72 18.84 0.85 -26.55
CA VAL A 72 20.17 1.44 -26.76
C VAL A 72 21.28 0.36 -26.73
N PRO A 73 21.33 -0.55 -25.73
CA PRO A 73 22.28 -1.65 -25.76
C PRO A 73 22.09 -2.63 -26.93
N TRP A 74 20.85 -2.92 -27.32
CA TRP A 74 20.55 -3.78 -28.47
C TRP A 74 21.06 -3.16 -29.79
N CYS A 75 20.87 -1.87 -29.99
CA CYS A 75 21.43 -1.14 -31.13
C CYS A 75 22.96 -1.18 -31.15
N GLN A 76 23.62 -1.04 -29.99
CA GLN A 76 25.08 -1.16 -29.89
C GLN A 76 25.58 -2.56 -30.29
N GLN A 77 24.90 -3.62 -29.86
CA GLN A 77 25.25 -5.00 -30.22
C GLN A 77 25.10 -5.28 -31.72
N GLN A 78 24.10 -4.66 -32.36
CA GLN A 78 23.84 -4.79 -33.79
C GLN A 78 24.61 -3.77 -34.64
N ASN A 79 25.42 -2.91 -34.01
CA ASN A 79 26.14 -1.80 -34.66
C ASN A 79 25.22 -0.84 -35.43
N ILE A 80 24.05 -0.53 -34.85
CA ILE A 80 23.03 0.39 -35.37
C ILE A 80 23.02 1.67 -34.52
N GLU A 81 22.85 2.83 -35.16
CA GLU A 81 22.67 4.08 -34.42
C GLU A 81 21.24 4.18 -33.84
N PRO A 82 21.07 4.36 -32.52
CA PRO A 82 19.75 4.45 -31.91
C PRO A 82 19.02 5.75 -32.28
N VAL A 83 17.74 5.64 -32.63
CA VAL A 83 16.84 6.80 -32.79
C VAL A 83 16.63 7.52 -31.46
N LYS A 84 16.10 8.75 -31.48
CA LYS A 84 15.75 9.49 -30.24
C LYS A 84 14.63 8.79 -29.47
N GLU A 85 14.62 8.92 -28.14
CA GLU A 85 13.56 8.35 -27.28
C GLU A 85 12.15 8.81 -27.71
N SER A 86 12.00 10.07 -28.14
CA SER A 86 10.72 10.60 -28.61
C SER A 86 10.20 9.86 -29.86
N ALA A 87 11.10 9.50 -30.79
CA ALA A 87 10.79 8.72 -31.97
C ALA A 87 10.42 7.27 -31.59
N TYR A 88 11.22 6.64 -30.72
CA TYR A 88 10.94 5.30 -30.20
C TYR A 88 9.57 5.22 -29.52
N ARG A 89 9.28 6.18 -28.62
CA ARG A 89 7.99 6.30 -27.93
C ARG A 89 6.83 6.51 -28.90
N LYS A 90 7.01 7.33 -29.93
CA LYS A 90 5.98 7.57 -30.94
C LYS A 90 5.62 6.26 -31.65
N ILE A 91 6.61 5.55 -32.19
CA ILE A 91 6.41 4.26 -32.88
C ILE A 91 5.75 3.24 -31.95
N PHE A 92 6.25 3.10 -30.72
CA PHE A 92 5.67 2.19 -29.72
C PHE A 92 4.19 2.49 -29.45
N CYS A 93 3.83 3.76 -29.25
CA CYS A 93 2.46 4.15 -28.92
C CYS A 93 1.51 4.17 -30.14
N SER A 94 2.02 4.42 -31.36
CA SER A 94 1.17 4.54 -32.56
C SER A 94 0.98 3.22 -33.30
N GLU A 95 1.97 2.33 -33.29
CA GLU A 95 1.95 1.11 -34.09
C GLU A 95 1.61 -0.14 -33.26
N TYR A 96 1.83 -0.12 -31.94
CA TYR A 96 1.68 -1.30 -31.09
C TYR A 96 0.60 -1.11 -30.03
N ASN A 97 -0.35 -2.04 -29.99
CA ASN A 97 -1.33 -2.15 -28.92
C ASN A 97 -0.77 -2.98 -27.74
N ILE A 98 0.31 -2.48 -27.13
CA ILE A 98 1.00 -3.13 -26.00
C ILE A 98 0.74 -2.36 -24.71
N GLY A 99 0.05 -2.98 -23.76
CA GLY A 99 -0.20 -2.39 -22.45
C GLY A 99 0.91 -2.73 -21.44
N PHE A 100 1.24 -1.81 -20.54
CA PHE A 100 1.95 -2.13 -19.31
C PHE A 100 0.92 -2.60 -18.29
N LYS A 101 0.87 -3.91 -18.01
CA LYS A 101 -0.09 -4.41 -17.03
C LYS A 101 0.52 -4.29 -15.64
N LEU A 102 -0.11 -3.52 -14.78
CA LEU A 102 0.14 -3.63 -13.34
C LEU A 102 -0.14 -5.09 -12.91
N PRO A 103 0.76 -5.75 -12.16
CA PRO A 103 0.54 -7.10 -11.70
C PRO A 103 -0.76 -7.10 -10.93
N LYS A 104 -1.66 -8.01 -11.30
CA LYS A 104 -2.96 -8.18 -10.62
C LYS A 104 -2.79 -8.50 -9.11
N SER A 105 -1.56 -8.73 -8.62
CA SER A 105 -1.28 -9.11 -7.24
C SER A 105 0.05 -8.59 -6.65
N ALA A 106 0.58 -7.43 -7.06
CA ALA A 106 1.72 -6.85 -6.34
C ALA A 106 1.63 -5.32 -6.15
N HIS A 107 0.49 -4.85 -5.68
CA HIS A 107 0.56 -3.92 -4.56
C HIS A 107 0.83 -4.80 -3.36
N LEU A 108 2.06 -4.79 -2.81
CA LEU A 108 2.33 -5.36 -1.50
C LEU A 108 1.50 -4.56 -0.48
N LYS A 109 0.21 -4.87 -0.36
CA LYS A 109 -0.67 -4.36 0.68
C LYS A 109 -0.19 -5.03 1.97
N VAL A 110 0.74 -4.36 2.65
CA VAL A 110 1.17 -4.75 3.98
C VAL A 110 0.03 -4.42 4.93
N TRP A 111 -0.43 -5.40 5.70
CA TRP A 111 -1.44 -5.14 6.72
C TRP A 111 -0.82 -4.37 7.88
N LEU A 112 -1.50 -3.30 8.30
CA LEU A 112 -1.26 -2.66 9.59
C LEU A 112 -2.33 -3.17 10.56
N TYR A 113 -1.89 -3.89 11.57
CA TYR A 113 -2.75 -4.37 12.64
C TYR A 113 -2.84 -3.31 13.75
N ASN A 114 -4.05 -3.18 14.30
CA ASN A 114 -4.33 -2.29 15.42
C ASN A 114 -5.12 -3.05 16.50
N LEU A 115 -4.51 -3.28 17.66
CA LEU A 115 -5.22 -3.77 18.84
C LEU A 115 -5.55 -2.60 19.77
N GLY A 116 -6.84 -2.41 20.03
CA GLY A 116 -7.35 -1.35 20.89
C GLY A 116 -7.67 -1.85 22.29
N VAL A 117 -7.16 -1.16 23.30
CA VAL A 117 -7.50 -1.36 24.72
C VAL A 117 -8.12 -0.08 25.25
N HIS A 118 -9.33 -0.16 25.78
CA HIS A 118 -9.99 0.99 26.40
C HIS A 118 -9.95 0.87 27.93
N ASP A 119 -9.25 1.80 28.58
CA ASP A 119 -9.27 1.94 30.03
C ASP A 119 -10.56 2.66 30.44
N SER A 120 -11.54 1.89 30.90
CA SER A 120 -12.85 2.42 31.29
C SER A 120 -12.80 3.26 32.56
N THR A 121 -11.77 3.10 33.40
CA THR A 121 -11.59 3.91 34.62
C THR A 121 -11.02 5.27 34.27
N ALA A 122 -10.03 5.33 33.38
CA ALA A 122 -9.44 6.59 32.92
C ALA A 122 -10.22 7.26 31.77
N GLY A 123 -11.13 6.54 31.10
CA GLY A 123 -11.79 7.01 29.88
C GLY A 123 -10.82 7.21 28.71
N GLN A 124 -9.75 6.39 28.66
CA GLN A 124 -8.63 6.55 27.72
C GLN A 124 -8.50 5.33 26.81
N GLY A 125 -8.47 5.58 25.50
CA GLY A 125 -8.17 4.55 24.50
C GLY A 125 -6.66 4.44 24.22
N TYR A 126 -6.16 3.21 24.16
CA TYR A 126 -4.79 2.84 23.83
C TYR A 126 -4.82 2.00 22.56
N MET A 127 -3.98 2.35 21.59
CA MET A 127 -3.92 1.72 20.27
C MET A 127 -2.52 1.17 20.03
N TYR A 128 -2.41 -0.13 19.80
CA TYR A 128 -1.15 -0.82 19.59
C TYR A 128 -1.04 -1.22 18.13
N LEU A 129 -0.07 -0.65 17.43
CA LEU A 129 0.09 -0.79 15.99
C LEU A 129 1.30 -1.66 15.65
N TRP A 130 1.16 -2.60 14.73
CA TRP A 130 2.27 -3.31 14.12
C TRP A 130 1.96 -3.68 12.68
N ILE A 131 3.00 -3.84 11.89
CA ILE A 131 2.91 -4.27 10.50
C ILE A 131 3.06 -5.78 10.39
N GLU A 132 2.48 -6.35 9.34
CA GLU A 132 2.41 -7.80 9.10
C GLU A 132 3.76 -8.54 9.15
N ASN A 133 4.85 -7.88 8.77
CA ASN A 133 6.18 -8.49 8.83
C ASN A 133 6.79 -8.52 10.25
N GLN A 134 6.19 -7.83 11.23
CA GLN A 134 6.69 -7.81 12.61
C GLN A 134 6.10 -8.94 13.44
N ALA A 135 4.80 -9.22 13.27
CA ALA A 135 4.09 -10.28 13.99
C ALA A 135 2.76 -10.59 13.30
N LYS A 136 2.14 -11.71 13.70
CA LYS A 136 0.83 -12.14 13.19
C LYS A 136 -0.29 -11.39 13.90
N ARG A 137 -1.50 -11.95 13.94
CA ARG A 137 -2.70 -11.38 14.57
C ARG A 137 -3.43 -12.37 15.49
N GLY A 138 -2.68 -13.35 15.99
CA GLY A 138 -3.16 -14.47 16.79
C GLY A 138 -3.19 -14.17 18.29
N ALA A 139 -3.36 -15.23 19.07
CA ALA A 139 -3.48 -15.15 20.52
C ALA A 139 -2.20 -14.65 21.20
N ASP A 140 -1.01 -15.04 20.69
CA ASP A 140 0.29 -14.60 21.23
C ASP A 140 0.46 -13.09 21.16
N GLU A 141 0.09 -12.49 20.03
CA GLU A 141 0.18 -11.04 19.86
C GLU A 141 -0.81 -10.31 20.77
N VAL A 142 -2.02 -10.84 20.92
CA VAL A 142 -3.02 -10.30 21.85
C VAL A 142 -2.52 -10.38 23.30
N ALA A 143 -2.00 -11.53 23.74
CA ALA A 143 -1.44 -11.72 25.07
C ALA A 143 -0.26 -10.78 25.33
N SER A 144 0.63 -10.63 24.36
CA SER A 144 1.79 -9.73 24.45
C SER A 144 1.39 -8.26 24.62
N VAL A 145 0.36 -7.80 23.90
CA VAL A 145 -0.16 -6.44 24.04
C VAL A 145 -0.85 -6.25 25.40
N ILE A 146 -1.67 -7.21 25.83
CA ILE A 146 -2.32 -7.18 27.15
C ILE A 146 -1.26 -7.14 28.25
N PHE A 147 -0.20 -7.96 28.15
CA PHE A 147 0.92 -7.95 29.08
C PHE A 147 1.56 -6.57 29.18
N LYS A 148 1.87 -5.97 28.04
CA LYS A 148 2.48 -4.64 27.98
C LYS A 148 1.59 -3.58 28.62
N PHE A 149 0.28 -3.62 28.36
CA PHE A 149 -0.69 -2.71 28.95
C PHE A 149 -0.78 -2.90 30.47
N LEU A 150 -0.97 -4.14 30.95
CA LEU A 150 -1.07 -4.46 32.36
C LEU A 150 0.21 -4.13 33.14
N LYS A 151 1.39 -4.34 32.54
CA LYS A 151 2.67 -3.97 33.14
C LYS A 151 2.80 -2.46 33.33
N SER A 152 2.18 -1.66 32.47
CA SER A 152 2.17 -0.19 32.62
C SER A 152 1.27 0.31 33.75
N LYS A 153 0.39 -0.54 34.30
CA LYS A 153 -0.55 -0.20 35.38
C LYS A 153 -0.04 -0.79 36.70
N SER A 154 0.89 -0.10 37.35
CA SER A 154 1.55 -0.56 38.59
C SER A 154 0.63 -0.65 39.82
N GLU A 155 -0.51 0.05 39.81
CA GLU A 155 -1.36 0.23 41.00
C GLU A 155 -2.57 -0.72 41.07
N VAL A 156 -2.71 -1.65 40.12
CA VAL A 156 -3.89 -2.52 40.05
C VAL A 156 -3.56 -3.91 40.56
N ASP A 157 -4.23 -4.34 41.64
CA ASP A 157 -4.11 -5.69 42.21
C ASP A 157 -5.10 -6.71 41.59
N HIS A 158 -6.26 -6.21 41.12
CA HIS A 158 -7.40 -7.02 40.70
C HIS A 158 -7.99 -6.56 39.35
N PRO A 159 -7.27 -6.72 38.22
CA PRO A 159 -7.76 -6.28 36.92
C PRO A 159 -9.01 -7.05 36.46
N ILE A 160 -9.98 -6.32 35.90
CA ILE A 160 -11.17 -6.87 35.24
C ILE A 160 -11.04 -6.58 33.74
N ILE A 161 -10.94 -7.65 32.95
CA ILE A 161 -10.76 -7.58 31.50
C ILE A 161 -12.07 -7.99 30.83
N TYR A 162 -12.60 -7.12 29.96
CA TYR A 162 -13.75 -7.42 29.13
C TYR A 162 -13.31 -7.64 27.68
N THR A 163 -13.70 -8.76 27.08
CA THR A 163 -13.39 -9.05 25.67
C THR A 163 -14.59 -9.65 24.94
N ASN A 164 -14.57 -9.57 23.61
CA ASN A 164 -15.54 -10.29 22.78
C ASN A 164 -15.30 -11.81 22.86
N ASN A 165 -16.30 -12.60 22.46
CA ASN A 165 -16.28 -14.05 22.56
C ASN A 165 -15.52 -14.73 21.39
N CYS A 166 -14.46 -14.10 20.86
CA CYS A 166 -13.71 -14.59 19.70
C CYS A 166 -12.73 -15.71 20.10
N PRO A 167 -12.93 -16.98 19.68
CA PRO A 167 -12.11 -18.09 20.15
C PRO A 167 -10.64 -17.98 19.72
N GLY A 168 -10.37 -17.57 18.48
CA GLY A 168 -9.01 -17.52 17.94
C GLY A 168 -8.13 -16.43 18.54
N GLN A 169 -8.71 -15.40 19.16
CA GLN A 169 -7.96 -14.24 19.66
C GLN A 169 -8.11 -14.03 21.16
N ASN A 170 -9.33 -14.06 21.68
CA ASN A 170 -9.65 -13.61 23.04
C ASN A 170 -10.09 -14.75 23.97
N LYS A 171 -10.78 -15.76 23.43
CA LYS A 171 -11.28 -16.91 24.19
C LYS A 171 -10.55 -18.19 23.78
N ASN A 172 -9.28 -18.24 24.12
CA ASN A 172 -8.42 -19.40 23.92
C ASN A 172 -7.74 -19.79 25.23
N TRP A 173 -7.24 -21.03 25.25
CA TRP A 173 -6.42 -21.57 26.34
C TRP A 173 -5.23 -20.67 26.66
N LEU A 174 -4.57 -20.12 25.63
CA LEU A 174 -3.36 -19.32 25.77
C LEU A 174 -3.57 -18.11 26.69
N LEU A 175 -4.63 -17.33 26.46
CA LEU A 175 -4.94 -16.15 27.28
C LEU A 175 -5.35 -16.51 28.71
N MET A 176 -6.02 -17.66 28.89
CA MET A 176 -6.33 -18.17 30.22
C MET A 176 -5.06 -18.58 30.97
N ALA A 177 -4.18 -19.33 30.32
CA ALA A 177 -2.89 -19.75 30.88
C ALA A 177 -2.00 -18.54 31.19
N PHE A 178 -1.93 -17.57 30.27
CA PHE A 178 -1.24 -16.30 30.48
C PHE A 178 -1.77 -15.54 31.70
N GLY A 179 -3.09 -15.44 31.85
CA GLY A 179 -3.70 -14.81 33.04
C GLY A 179 -3.34 -15.54 34.34
N LEU A 180 -3.33 -16.88 34.31
CA LEU A 180 -2.92 -17.70 35.46
C LEU A 180 -1.45 -17.47 35.81
N GLN A 181 -0.55 -17.45 34.82
CA GLN A 181 0.87 -17.20 35.04
C GLN A 181 1.14 -15.85 35.70
N LEU A 182 0.43 -14.79 35.30
CA LEU A 182 0.56 -13.47 35.94
C LEU A 182 0.13 -13.46 37.42
N VAL A 183 -0.83 -14.31 37.78
CA VAL A 183 -1.24 -14.50 39.18
C VAL A 183 -0.19 -15.31 39.94
N GLU A 184 0.37 -16.34 39.33
CA GLU A 184 1.43 -17.17 39.91
C GLU A 184 2.73 -16.38 40.16
N GLU A 185 3.11 -15.50 39.23
CA GLU A 185 4.22 -14.55 39.36
C GLU A 185 3.95 -13.46 40.42
N LYS A 186 2.80 -13.51 41.11
CA LYS A 186 2.36 -12.54 42.12
C LYS A 186 2.29 -11.11 41.61
N ARG A 187 2.15 -10.94 40.29
CA ARG A 187 1.97 -9.62 39.68
C ARG A 187 0.58 -9.07 39.96
N PHE A 188 -0.42 -9.94 39.97
CA PHE A 188 -1.81 -9.64 40.34
C PHE A 188 -2.30 -10.66 41.35
N LYS A 189 -3.16 -10.25 42.29
CA LYS A 189 -3.77 -11.17 43.26
C LYS A 189 -4.83 -12.04 42.59
N THR A 190 -5.66 -11.44 41.74
CA THR A 190 -6.65 -12.13 40.93
C THR A 190 -6.86 -11.40 39.61
N ILE A 191 -7.16 -12.13 38.53
CA ILE A 191 -7.55 -11.55 37.25
C ILE A 191 -8.95 -12.04 36.92
N THR A 192 -9.86 -11.12 36.62
CA THR A 192 -11.23 -11.47 36.20
C THR A 192 -11.38 -11.22 34.71
N HIS A 193 -11.47 -12.28 33.91
CA HIS A 193 -11.70 -12.19 32.47
C HIS A 193 -13.18 -12.46 32.15
N ARG A 194 -13.88 -11.45 31.66
CA ARG A 194 -15.30 -11.50 31.28
C ARG A 194 -15.46 -11.49 29.77
N PHE A 195 -16.35 -12.34 29.28
CA PHE A 195 -16.73 -12.40 27.87
C PHE A 195 -18.12 -11.82 27.68
N LEU A 196 -18.31 -11.08 26.59
CA LEU A 196 -19.62 -10.54 26.24
C LEU A 196 -20.59 -11.65 25.80
N VAL A 197 -21.85 -11.49 26.17
CA VAL A 197 -22.96 -12.36 25.74
C VAL A 197 -23.34 -12.01 24.30
N SER A 198 -23.74 -13.02 23.52
CA SER A 198 -24.25 -12.81 22.17
C SER A 198 -25.44 -11.83 22.17
N GLY A 199 -25.44 -10.86 21.25
CA GLY A 199 -26.44 -9.78 21.19
C GLY A 199 -26.11 -8.53 22.01
N HIS A 200 -25.15 -8.60 22.94
CA HIS A 200 -24.65 -7.46 23.71
C HIS A 200 -23.14 -7.27 23.51
N THR A 201 -22.73 -7.20 22.24
CA THR A 201 -21.32 -7.29 21.83
C THR A 201 -20.57 -5.96 21.79
N HIS A 202 -21.18 -4.87 22.27
CA HIS A 202 -20.58 -3.54 22.16
C HIS A 202 -19.63 -3.23 23.32
N LEU A 203 -18.35 -3.04 23.01
CA LEU A 203 -17.33 -2.55 23.93
C LEU A 203 -17.05 -1.06 23.74
N PRO A 204 -16.57 -0.35 24.78
CA PRO A 204 -16.05 1.00 24.63
C PRO A 204 -14.97 1.14 23.54
N SER A 205 -14.14 0.11 23.34
CA SER A 205 -13.14 0.07 22.26
C SER A 205 -13.76 0.09 20.86
N ASP A 206 -14.96 -0.44 20.66
CA ASP A 206 -15.65 -0.37 19.36
C ASP A 206 -15.98 1.07 18.99
N ARG A 207 -16.33 1.90 19.98
CA ARG A 207 -16.55 3.33 19.80
C ARG A 207 -15.27 4.03 19.37
N ASP A 208 -14.14 3.65 19.96
CA ASP A 208 -12.83 4.22 19.61
C ASP A 208 -12.46 3.90 18.16
N PHE A 209 -12.66 2.65 17.72
CA PHE A 209 -12.45 2.27 16.33
C PHE A 209 -13.38 3.03 15.37
N ALA A 210 -14.65 3.24 15.75
CA ALA A 210 -15.57 4.04 14.95
C ALA A 210 -15.11 5.50 14.78
N LEU A 211 -14.52 6.10 15.82
CA LEU A 211 -13.93 7.45 15.74
C LEU A 211 -12.72 7.48 14.78
N ILE A 212 -11.85 6.47 14.86
CA ILE A 212 -10.71 6.31 13.95
C ILE A 212 -11.18 6.20 12.50
N GLU A 213 -12.15 5.32 12.23
CA GLU A 213 -12.69 5.11 10.89
C GLU A 213 -13.34 6.39 10.34
N LYS A 214 -14.09 7.12 11.19
CA LYS A 214 -14.69 8.40 10.82
C LYS A 214 -13.64 9.45 10.46
N ARG A 215 -12.54 9.54 11.23
CA ARG A 215 -11.46 10.50 10.93
C ARG A 215 -10.69 10.15 9.67
N HIS A 216 -10.34 8.87 9.49
CA HIS A 216 -9.72 8.36 8.28
C HIS A 216 -10.53 8.73 7.03
N ARG A 217 -11.82 8.38 7.01
CA ARG A 217 -12.71 8.67 5.87
C ARG A 217 -12.80 10.16 5.53
N LYS A 218 -12.79 11.03 6.56
CA LYS A 218 -13.00 12.47 6.36
C LYS A 218 -11.73 13.22 5.96
N TYR A 219 -10.57 12.87 6.52
CA TYR A 219 -9.37 13.70 6.44
C TYR A 219 -8.17 13.04 5.75
N ALA A 220 -8.15 11.71 5.65
CA ALA A 220 -7.06 10.97 5.04
C ALA A 220 -7.58 9.72 4.34
N PRO A 221 -8.36 9.89 3.24
CA PRO A 221 -8.89 8.75 2.48
C PRO A 221 -7.78 7.91 1.83
N GLU A 222 -6.59 8.49 1.66
CA GLU A 222 -5.41 7.84 1.09
C GLU A 222 -4.26 7.90 2.11
N ILE A 223 -3.91 6.74 2.67
CA ILE A 223 -2.76 6.57 3.57
C ILE A 223 -1.89 5.45 3.03
N TYR A 224 -0.64 5.79 2.73
CA TYR A 224 0.32 4.85 2.12
C TYR A 224 1.44 4.41 3.07
N SER A 225 1.51 4.96 4.29
CA SER A 225 2.55 4.61 5.28
C SER A 225 1.99 4.34 6.68
N PRO A 226 2.64 3.47 7.48
CA PRO A 226 2.29 3.23 8.88
C PRO A 226 2.31 4.50 9.74
N GLU A 227 3.22 5.43 9.46
CA GLU A 227 3.34 6.72 10.18
C GLU A 227 2.12 7.60 9.93
N GLY A 228 1.57 7.56 8.71
CA GLY A 228 0.33 8.24 8.37
C GLY A 228 -0.84 7.72 9.21
N TRP A 229 -0.94 6.39 9.36
CA TRP A 229 -1.92 5.76 10.24
C TRP A 229 -1.73 6.15 11.70
N HIS A 230 -0.49 6.16 12.20
CA HIS A 230 -0.19 6.57 13.57
C HIS A 230 -0.72 7.98 13.86
N LYS A 231 -0.47 8.95 12.96
CA LYS A 231 -0.96 10.32 13.11
C LYS A 231 -2.48 10.40 13.12
N ILE A 232 -3.14 9.73 12.18
CA ILE A 232 -4.60 9.74 12.07
C ILE A 232 -5.27 9.10 13.29
N ILE A 233 -4.71 7.99 13.77
CA ILE A 233 -5.22 7.30 14.95
C ILE A 233 -5.01 8.18 16.18
N LYS A 234 -3.84 8.77 16.38
CA LYS A 234 -3.58 9.63 17.54
C LYS A 234 -4.58 10.80 17.63
N ASP A 235 -4.87 11.42 16.49
CA ASP A 235 -5.76 12.57 16.42
C ASP A 235 -7.25 12.19 16.25
N ALA A 236 -7.60 10.90 16.19
CA ALA A 236 -8.97 10.42 15.92
C ALA A 236 -10.01 10.96 16.90
N ASN A 237 -9.67 11.03 18.18
CA ASN A 237 -10.52 11.61 19.20
C ASN A 237 -10.02 13.02 19.56
N SER A 238 -10.81 14.02 19.16
CA SER A 238 -10.46 15.44 19.37
C SER A 238 -10.55 15.89 20.83
N LYS A 239 -11.27 15.14 21.68
CA LYS A 239 -11.42 15.46 23.11
C LYS A 239 -10.38 14.76 23.95
N ASN A 240 -10.14 13.48 23.67
CA ASN A 240 -9.15 12.67 24.37
C ASN A 240 -8.29 11.89 23.36
N SER A 241 -7.12 12.42 23.02
CA SER A 241 -6.23 11.82 22.01
C SER A 241 -5.85 10.39 22.41
N PHE A 242 -5.79 9.48 21.42
CA PHE A 242 -5.44 8.09 21.69
C PHE A 242 -3.96 7.92 22.00
N ASN A 243 -3.66 7.04 22.95
CA ASN A 243 -2.30 6.65 23.27
C ASN A 243 -1.85 5.59 22.26
N VAL A 244 -1.16 6.03 21.21
CA VAL A 244 -0.69 5.14 20.15
C VAL A 244 0.72 4.63 20.46
N THR A 245 0.90 3.31 20.41
CA THR A 245 2.18 2.63 20.61
C THR A 245 2.50 1.76 19.42
N VAL A 246 3.65 1.99 18.78
CA VAL A 246 4.17 1.09 17.74
C VAL A 246 4.85 -0.11 18.41
N MET A 247 4.34 -1.30 18.15
CA MET A 247 4.89 -2.57 18.61
C MET A 247 5.96 -3.04 17.64
N LYS A 248 7.07 -3.54 18.16
CA LYS A 248 8.16 -4.16 17.41
C LYS A 248 8.18 -5.67 17.66
N GLN A 249 8.91 -6.42 16.84
CA GLN A 249 9.01 -7.88 16.97
C GLN A 249 9.43 -8.33 18.37
N ASN A 250 10.35 -7.61 19.02
CA ASN A 250 10.79 -7.89 20.40
C ASN A 250 9.75 -7.62 21.50
N ASN A 251 8.58 -7.08 21.14
CA ASN A 251 7.47 -6.90 22.06
C ASN A 251 6.51 -8.09 22.04
N PHE A 252 6.67 -9.03 21.11
CA PHE A 252 5.84 -10.20 20.97
C PHE A 252 6.55 -11.43 21.55
N PHE A 253 5.86 -12.12 22.44
CA PHE A 253 6.33 -13.35 23.08
C PHE A 253 5.58 -14.53 22.48
N SER A 254 6.29 -15.65 22.30
CA SER A 254 5.70 -16.93 21.95
C SER A 254 5.33 -17.64 23.25
N PHE A 255 4.05 -18.00 23.42
CA PHE A 255 3.58 -18.69 24.62
C PHE A 255 3.28 -20.18 24.37
N ASP A 256 3.67 -20.69 23.19
CA ASP A 256 3.67 -22.12 22.92
C ASP A 256 4.60 -22.85 23.93
N PRO A 257 4.15 -23.99 24.50
CA PRO A 257 4.99 -24.79 25.37
C PRO A 257 6.20 -25.32 24.59
N ILE A 258 7.40 -25.18 25.18
CA ILE A 258 8.65 -25.76 24.70
C ILE A 258 8.58 -27.29 24.81
#